data_AF-A0A412LGX7-F1
#
_entry.id   AF-A0A412LGX7-F1
#
_cell.length_a   1.000
_cell.length_b   1.000
_cell.length_c   1.000
_cell.angle_alpha   90.00
_cell.angle_beta   90.00
_cell.angle_gamma   90.00
#
_symmetry.space_group_name_H-M   'P 1'
#
loop_
_entity.id
_entity.type
_entity.pdbx_description
1 polymer ?
#
loop_
_entity_poly.entity_id
_entity_poly.type
_entity_poly.pdbx_seq_one_letter_code
_entity_poly.pdbx_strand_id
1 'polypeptide(L)'
;MFDFKCSMQAQLDNLWLKPEDLARGIGVRVSSVRKWLDPELDCVPVKDAFDWVYDQTEKLGNLTMHCLNEANESAEKFGRHIFRWYRDEDLPETEPMGLYNLASHLVADQLDAKDIEYSFVYACRDDEWIEQHLDDFPDLDPKAEFSAWADILGVPTSEIAMGLGITGRSVKDWKNPKRDTMLPVDEAWDFLEDYADAIEYRTAELLESKPNPMPYHPMTRLGTLSKRERIDNLAALAASKRLMADGKTVVDFAYV
;
A
#
# COMPACT_ATOMS: atom_id res chain seq x y z
N MET A 1 23.44 7.33 14.14
CA MET A 1 22.65 8.44 14.73
C MET A 1 21.22 8.17 14.29
N PHE A 2 20.29 8.01 15.21
CA PHE A 2 18.89 7.71 14.87
C PHE A 2 18.28 8.93 14.18
N ASP A 3 17.99 8.83 12.89
CA ASP A 3 17.32 9.89 12.15
C ASP A 3 15.81 9.78 12.41
N PHE A 4 15.33 10.57 13.37
CA PHE A 4 13.91 10.62 13.74
C PHE A 4 12.99 10.89 12.55
N LYS A 5 13.47 11.60 11.52
CA LYS A 5 12.67 11.91 10.34
C LYS A 5 12.56 10.70 9.43
N CYS A 6 13.68 10.05 9.16
CA CYS A 6 13.72 8.82 8.37
C CYS A 6 12.87 7.73 9.04
N SER A 7 12.98 7.61 10.37
CA SER A 7 12.16 6.67 11.14
C SER A 7 10.67 6.99 11.05
N MET A 8 10.26 8.25 11.21
CA MET A 8 8.86 8.65 11.09
C MET A 8 8.32 8.38 9.68
N GLN A 9 9.07 8.77 8.65
CA GLN A 9 8.65 8.54 7.27
C GLN A 9 8.51 7.04 6.97
N ALA A 10 9.49 6.21 7.36
CA ALA A 10 9.41 4.77 7.15
C ALA A 10 8.24 4.12 7.91
N GLN A 11 7.90 4.62 9.11
CA GLN A 11 6.73 4.14 9.85
C GLN A 11 5.42 4.51 9.16
N LEU A 12 5.27 5.75 8.67
CA LEU A 12 4.11 6.17 7.89
C LEU A 12 3.96 5.32 6.63
N ASP A 13 5.05 5.13 5.88
CA ASP A 13 5.05 4.32 4.67
C ASP A 13 4.71 2.86 4.95
N ASN A 14 5.21 2.28 6.05
CA ASN A 14 4.86 0.92 6.45
C ASN A 14 3.38 0.73 6.78
N LEU A 15 2.72 1.81 7.23
CA LEU A 15 1.29 1.87 7.52
C LEU A 15 0.45 2.39 6.34
N TRP A 16 1.08 2.64 5.18
CA TRP A 16 0.47 3.27 4.00
C TRP A 16 -0.19 4.63 4.29
N LEU A 17 0.32 5.35 5.28
CA LEU A 17 -0.21 6.64 5.71
C LEU A 17 0.50 7.79 4.99
N LYS A 18 -0.30 8.77 4.55
CA LYS A 18 0.22 9.99 3.93
C LYS A 18 0.54 11.04 5.00
N PRO A 19 1.43 12.02 4.74
CA PRO A 19 1.64 13.16 5.62
C PRO A 19 0.35 13.91 5.99
N GLU A 20 -0.63 13.92 5.08
CA GLU A 20 -1.97 14.47 5.28
C GLU A 20 -2.75 13.76 6.39
N ASP A 21 -2.62 12.44 6.49
CA ASP A 21 -3.33 11.62 7.49
C ASP A 21 -2.77 11.92 8.88
N LEU A 22 -1.44 11.95 9.01
CA LEU A 22 -0.79 12.38 10.25
C LEU A 22 -1.20 13.81 10.62
N ALA A 23 -1.13 14.75 9.69
CA ALA A 23 -1.48 16.15 9.93
C ALA A 23 -2.91 16.29 10.46
N ARG A 24 -3.87 15.57 9.85
CA ARG A 24 -5.26 15.54 10.29
C ARG A 24 -5.39 14.90 11.66
N GLY A 25 -4.75 13.76 11.88
CA GLY A 25 -4.82 12.97 13.10
C GLY A 25 -4.38 13.72 14.36
N ILE A 26 -3.40 14.61 14.24
CA ILE A 26 -2.91 15.44 15.36
C ILE A 26 -3.35 16.91 15.29
N GLY A 27 -4.20 17.27 14.32
CA GLY A 27 -4.77 18.63 14.21
C GLY A 27 -3.77 19.72 13.81
N VAL A 28 -2.77 19.41 12.98
CA VAL A 28 -1.77 20.37 12.50
C VAL A 28 -1.85 20.59 10.98
N ARG A 29 -1.11 21.58 10.48
CA ARG A 29 -1.00 21.81 9.02
C ARG A 29 -0.10 20.76 8.39
N VAL A 30 -0.50 20.22 7.23
CA VAL A 30 0.33 19.29 6.44
C VAL A 30 1.70 19.87 6.08
N SER A 31 1.80 21.19 5.90
CA SER A 31 3.08 21.85 5.65
C SER A 31 4.05 21.76 6.83
N SER A 32 3.56 21.62 8.06
CA SER A 32 4.41 21.34 9.23
C SER A 32 4.93 19.92 9.19
N VAL A 33 4.06 18.94 8.90
CA VAL A 33 4.44 17.53 8.77
C VAL A 33 5.47 17.34 7.67
N ARG A 34 5.24 17.91 6.47
CA ARG A 34 6.20 17.83 5.35
C ARG A 34 7.57 18.41 5.71
N LYS A 35 7.62 19.46 6.54
CA LYS A 35 8.89 20.01 7.04
C LYS A 35 9.59 19.04 8.00
N TRP A 36 8.85 18.41 8.92
CA TRP A 36 9.41 17.41 9.82
C TRP A 36 9.99 16.20 9.08
N LEU A 37 9.39 15.82 7.95
CA LEU A 37 9.82 14.68 7.13
C LEU A 37 10.92 15.05 6.12
N ASP A 38 11.21 16.35 5.91
CA ASP A 38 12.24 16.80 4.98
C ASP A 38 13.63 16.65 5.62
N PRO A 39 14.54 15.82 5.07
CA PRO A 39 15.89 15.67 5.60
C PRO A 39 16.67 17.00 5.63
N GLU A 40 16.39 17.94 4.71
CA GLU A 40 17.16 19.18 4.54
C GLU A 40 16.79 20.28 5.54
N LEU A 41 15.66 20.17 6.25
CA LEU A 41 15.18 21.23 7.14
C LEU A 41 15.43 20.90 8.60
N ASP A 42 16.02 21.81 9.38
CA ASP A 42 16.27 21.61 10.82
C ASP A 42 14.99 21.73 11.67
N CYS A 43 14.10 20.75 11.54
CA CYS A 43 12.86 20.64 12.29
C CYS A 43 12.53 19.16 12.51
N VAL A 44 12.11 18.82 13.72
CA VAL A 44 11.89 17.42 14.14
C VAL A 44 10.43 17.14 14.42
N PRO A 45 9.95 15.90 14.21
CA PRO A 45 8.60 15.52 14.58
C PRO A 45 8.36 15.72 16.09
N VAL A 46 7.16 16.16 16.45
CA VAL A 46 6.74 16.29 17.87
C VAL A 46 6.38 14.92 18.45
N LYS A 47 6.43 14.78 19.79
CA LYS A 47 6.08 13.52 20.48
C LYS A 47 4.70 13.00 20.07
N ASP A 48 3.70 13.87 20.01
CA ASP A 48 2.33 13.53 19.63
C ASP A 48 2.23 12.88 18.24
N ALA A 49 3.18 13.19 17.34
CA ALA A 49 3.22 12.55 16.02
C ALA A 49 3.64 11.08 16.12
N PHE A 50 4.61 10.75 16.99
CA PHE A 50 5.02 9.35 17.22
C PHE A 50 3.95 8.58 17.99
N ASP A 51 3.34 9.20 19.01
CA ASP A 51 2.24 8.59 19.76
C ASP A 51 1.07 8.24 18.80
N TRP A 52 0.71 9.16 17.90
CA TRP A 52 -0.34 8.92 16.92
C TRP A 52 -0.03 7.78 15.94
N VAL A 53 1.21 7.69 15.44
CA VAL A 53 1.65 6.59 14.55
C VAL A 53 1.62 5.25 15.29
N TYR A 54 2.02 5.23 16.56
CA TYR A 54 1.91 4.04 17.40
C TYR A 54 0.44 3.60 17.56
N ASP A 55 -0.47 4.52 17.85
CA ASP A 55 -1.91 4.23 17.94
C ASP A 55 -2.47 3.63 16.62
N GLN A 56 -1.95 4.06 15.45
CA GLN A 56 -2.38 3.48 14.17
C GLN A 56 -1.91 2.04 14.00
N THR A 57 -0.77 1.67 14.59
CA THR A 57 -0.28 0.29 14.58
C THR A 57 -1.19 -0.64 15.39
N GLU A 58 -1.71 -0.18 16.54
CA GLU A 58 -2.69 -0.94 17.33
C GLU A 58 -4.02 -1.08 16.56
N LYS A 59 -4.49 0.00 15.94
CA LYS A 59 -5.69 -0.03 15.09
C LYS A 59 -5.55 -1.00 13.92
N LEU A 60 -4.37 -1.07 13.29
CA LEU A 60 -4.12 -2.00 12.18
C LEU A 60 -4.37 -3.45 12.59
N GLY A 61 -3.97 -3.86 13.80
CA GLY A 61 -4.23 -5.20 14.31
C GLY A 61 -5.73 -5.50 14.43
N ASN A 62 -6.51 -4.56 14.96
CA ASN A 62 -7.96 -4.69 15.07
C ASN A 62 -8.65 -4.73 13.70
N LEU A 63 -8.22 -3.87 12.76
CA LEU A 63 -8.74 -3.83 11.39
C LEU A 63 -8.43 -5.12 10.63
N THR A 64 -7.22 -5.66 10.77
CA THR A 64 -6.84 -6.93 10.12
C THR A 64 -7.75 -8.07 10.57
N MET A 65 -8.05 -8.16 11.87
CA MET A 65 -9.00 -9.16 12.38
C MET A 65 -10.43 -8.93 11.86
N HIS A 66 -10.85 -7.68 11.74
CA HIS A 66 -12.16 -7.36 11.18
C HIS A 66 -12.25 -7.76 9.70
N CYS A 67 -11.27 -7.41 8.88
CA CYS A 67 -11.20 -7.78 7.46
C CYS A 67 -11.19 -9.30 7.26
N LEU A 68 -10.51 -10.06 8.13
CA LEU A 68 -10.54 -11.52 8.09
C LEU A 68 -11.94 -12.08 8.36
N ASN A 69 -12.67 -11.52 9.33
CA ASN A 69 -14.04 -11.96 9.60
C ASN A 69 -14.97 -11.67 8.42
N GLU A 70 -14.88 -10.47 7.83
CA GLU A 70 -15.66 -10.13 6.64
C GLU A 70 -15.34 -11.03 5.44
N ALA A 71 -14.05 -11.34 5.24
CA ALA A 71 -13.64 -12.26 4.18
C ALA A 71 -14.21 -13.67 4.39
N ASN A 72 -14.21 -14.18 5.62
CA ASN A 72 -14.84 -15.47 5.94
C ASN A 72 -16.36 -15.45 5.70
N GLU A 73 -17.05 -14.39 6.13
CA GLU A 73 -18.49 -14.21 5.88
C GLU A 73 -18.80 -14.18 4.38
N SER A 74 -17.96 -13.50 3.58
CA SER A 74 -18.10 -13.46 2.13
C SER A 74 -17.86 -14.83 1.50
N ALA A 75 -16.93 -15.64 2.02
CA ALA A 75 -16.69 -16.99 1.55
C ALA A 75 -17.87 -17.92 1.83
N GLU A 76 -18.50 -17.78 3.00
CA GLU A 76 -19.73 -18.52 3.33
C GLU A 76 -20.90 -18.11 2.43
N LYS A 77 -21.01 -16.81 2.11
CA LYS A 77 -22.13 -16.26 1.34
C LYS A 77 -22.00 -16.48 -0.16
N PHE A 78 -20.82 -16.21 -0.72
CA PHE A 78 -20.56 -16.14 -2.17
C PHE A 78 -19.67 -17.27 -2.67
N GLY A 79 -19.11 -18.10 -1.77
CA GLY A 79 -18.17 -19.16 -2.13
C GLY A 79 -16.74 -18.68 -2.41
N ARG A 80 -16.44 -17.40 -2.15
CA ARG A 80 -15.13 -16.78 -2.38
C ARG A 80 -14.81 -15.76 -1.29
N HIS A 81 -13.56 -15.71 -0.84
CA HIS A 81 -13.09 -14.67 0.08
C HIS A 81 -12.98 -13.35 -0.68
N ILE A 82 -13.70 -12.33 -0.25
CA ILE A 82 -13.74 -11.02 -0.89
C ILE A 82 -13.17 -9.98 0.07
N PHE A 83 -12.18 -9.24 -0.42
CA PHE A 83 -11.58 -8.12 0.28
C PHE A 83 -12.07 -6.81 -0.29
N ARG A 84 -12.51 -5.90 0.58
CA ARG A 84 -12.90 -4.55 0.16
C ARG A 84 -11.66 -3.71 -0.10
N TRP A 85 -11.57 -3.16 -1.31
CA TRP A 85 -10.59 -2.15 -1.69
C TRP A 85 -11.23 -0.77 -1.69
N TYR A 86 -10.68 0.15 -0.89
CA TYR A 86 -11.22 1.48 -0.71
C TYR A 86 -10.53 2.50 -1.60
N ARG A 87 -11.30 3.46 -2.11
CA ARG A 87 -10.81 4.67 -2.77
C ARG A 87 -11.01 5.88 -1.86
N ASP A 88 -10.38 6.99 -2.22
CA ASP A 88 -10.46 8.24 -1.46
C ASP A 88 -11.91 8.73 -1.25
N GLU A 89 -12.86 8.36 -2.13
CA GLU A 89 -14.28 8.75 -2.04
C GLU A 89 -15.16 7.78 -1.22
N ASP A 90 -14.62 6.60 -0.85
CA ASP A 90 -15.41 5.53 -0.23
C ASP A 90 -15.39 5.58 1.32
N LEU A 91 -14.43 6.31 1.92
CA LEU A 91 -14.28 6.44 3.37
C LEU A 91 -14.58 7.86 3.87
N PRO A 92 -15.05 8.02 5.13
CA PRO A 92 -15.13 9.33 5.76
C PRO A 92 -13.76 10.03 5.77
N GLU A 93 -13.73 11.36 5.64
CA GLU A 93 -12.49 12.14 5.64
C GLU A 93 -11.61 11.95 6.90
N THR A 94 -12.16 11.39 7.98
CA THR A 94 -11.45 11.14 9.24
C THR A 94 -10.65 9.84 9.26
N GLU A 95 -10.94 8.90 8.37
CA GLU A 95 -10.33 7.57 8.37
C GLU A 95 -9.16 7.49 7.38
N PRO A 96 -7.98 6.98 7.79
CA PRO A 96 -6.88 6.80 6.88
C PRO A 96 -7.13 5.61 5.95
N MET A 97 -7.52 5.87 4.70
CA MET A 97 -7.77 4.85 3.68
C MET A 97 -6.62 3.84 3.53
N GLY A 98 -5.38 4.32 3.57
CA GLY A 98 -4.21 3.44 3.46
C GLY A 98 -4.16 2.36 4.53
N LEU A 99 -4.66 2.64 5.74
CA LEU A 99 -4.69 1.68 6.84
C LEU A 99 -5.69 0.54 6.60
N TYR A 100 -6.86 0.85 6.03
CA TYR A 100 -7.88 -0.16 5.67
C TYR A 100 -7.39 -1.05 4.53
N ASN A 101 -6.86 -0.46 3.46
CA ASN A 101 -6.32 -1.23 2.35
C ASN A 101 -5.12 -2.08 2.78
N LEU A 102 -4.27 -1.57 3.69
CA LEU A 102 -3.18 -2.35 4.27
C LEU A 102 -3.71 -3.54 5.08
N ALA A 103 -4.74 -3.35 5.90
CA ALA A 103 -5.37 -4.44 6.64
C ALA A 103 -5.90 -5.52 5.69
N SER A 104 -6.63 -5.14 4.63
CA SER A 104 -7.12 -6.08 3.61
C SER A 104 -5.97 -6.85 2.94
N HIS A 105 -4.89 -6.16 2.56
CA HIS A 105 -3.70 -6.80 1.99
C HIS A 105 -3.01 -7.77 2.96
N LEU A 106 -2.89 -7.42 4.25
CA LEU A 106 -2.28 -8.30 5.25
C LEU A 106 -3.10 -9.58 5.49
N VAL A 107 -4.42 -9.54 5.31
CA VAL A 107 -5.25 -10.76 5.33
C VAL A 107 -5.10 -11.53 4.03
N ALA A 108 -5.05 -10.85 2.88
CA ALA A 108 -4.79 -11.47 1.58
C ALA A 108 -3.47 -12.28 1.60
N ASP A 109 -2.38 -11.71 2.09
CA ASP A 109 -1.09 -12.40 2.27
C ASP A 109 -1.21 -13.68 3.13
N GLN A 110 -2.07 -13.66 4.16
CA GLN A 110 -2.31 -14.83 5.02
C GLN A 110 -3.13 -15.93 4.34
N LEU A 111 -4.01 -15.56 3.41
CA LEU A 111 -4.76 -16.52 2.59
C LEU A 111 -3.88 -17.09 1.47
N ASP A 112 -3.09 -16.25 0.80
CA ASP A 112 -2.10 -16.67 -0.20
C ASP A 112 -1.11 -17.68 0.38
N ALA A 113 -0.59 -17.43 1.59
CA ALA A 113 0.30 -18.35 2.28
C ALA A 113 -0.32 -19.73 2.58
N LYS A 114 -1.65 -19.85 2.47
CA LYS A 114 -2.41 -21.09 2.64
C LYS A 114 -2.97 -21.64 1.33
N ASP A 115 -2.61 -21.04 0.19
CA ASP A 115 -3.12 -21.40 -1.14
C ASP A 115 -4.66 -21.28 -1.21
N ILE A 116 -5.20 -20.21 -0.59
CA ILE A 116 -6.64 -19.91 -0.57
C ILE A 116 -6.92 -18.74 -1.51
N GLU A 117 -7.73 -18.99 -2.54
CA GLU A 117 -8.17 -17.96 -3.48
C GLU A 117 -9.03 -16.89 -2.81
N TYR A 118 -8.84 -15.65 -3.26
CA TYR A 118 -9.64 -14.48 -2.90
C TYR A 118 -9.82 -13.54 -4.10
N SER A 119 -10.65 -12.52 -3.93
CA SER A 119 -10.68 -11.38 -4.85
C SER A 119 -10.80 -10.05 -4.12
N PHE A 120 -10.13 -9.03 -4.65
CA PHE A 120 -10.38 -7.64 -4.30
C PHE A 120 -11.60 -7.11 -5.07
N VAL A 121 -12.51 -6.46 -4.34
CA VAL A 121 -13.70 -5.81 -4.90
C VAL A 121 -13.78 -4.40 -4.32
N TYR A 122 -14.14 -3.40 -5.13
CA TYR A 122 -14.27 -2.06 -4.58
C TYR A 122 -15.32 -2.00 -3.47
N ALA A 123 -15.03 -1.23 -2.43
CA ALA A 123 -15.93 -1.03 -1.30
C ALA A 123 -17.31 -0.46 -1.72
N CYS A 124 -17.38 0.24 -2.86
CA CYS A 124 -18.63 0.76 -3.40
C CYS A 124 -19.52 -0.28 -4.09
N ARG A 125 -19.04 -1.52 -4.32
CA ARG A 125 -19.84 -2.61 -4.89
C ARG A 125 -20.60 -3.31 -3.78
N ASP A 126 -21.92 -3.31 -3.84
CA ASP A 126 -22.75 -4.00 -2.87
C ASP A 126 -22.88 -5.50 -3.19
N ASP A 127 -23.62 -6.22 -2.34
CA ASP A 127 -23.81 -7.65 -2.47
C ASP A 127 -24.60 -8.03 -3.73
N GLU A 128 -25.54 -7.18 -4.17
CA GLU A 128 -26.29 -7.39 -5.41
C GLU A 128 -25.34 -7.33 -6.62
N TRP A 129 -24.42 -6.36 -6.63
CA TRP A 129 -23.40 -6.29 -7.66
C TRP A 129 -22.51 -7.53 -7.63
N ILE A 130 -22.06 -7.97 -6.46
CA ILE A 130 -21.24 -9.19 -6.33
C ILE A 130 -21.96 -10.40 -6.92
N GLU A 131 -23.20 -10.66 -6.49
CA GLU A 131 -23.98 -11.82 -6.95
C GLU A 131 -24.16 -11.84 -8.48
N GLN A 132 -24.29 -10.67 -9.10
CA GLN A 132 -24.43 -10.56 -10.56
C GLN A 132 -23.15 -10.89 -11.34
N HIS A 133 -21.97 -10.77 -10.72
CA HIS A 133 -20.67 -10.88 -11.39
C HIS A 133 -19.86 -12.11 -10.94
N LEU A 134 -20.41 -12.99 -10.09
CA LEU A 134 -19.70 -14.19 -9.60
C LEU A 134 -19.21 -15.11 -10.73
N ASP A 135 -19.90 -15.12 -11.87
CA ASP A 135 -19.61 -16.00 -13.01
C ASP A 135 -18.76 -15.31 -14.11
N ASP A 136 -18.32 -14.06 -13.91
CA ASP A 136 -17.64 -13.26 -14.95
C ASP A 136 -16.15 -13.60 -15.17
N PHE A 137 -15.67 -14.72 -14.62
CA PHE A 137 -14.28 -15.26 -14.62
C PHE A 137 -13.26 -14.60 -15.59
N PRO A 138 -12.01 -14.31 -15.14
CA PRO A 138 -11.35 -14.85 -13.93
C PRO A 138 -11.47 -13.98 -12.66
N ASP A 139 -11.47 -12.66 -12.80
CA ASP A 139 -11.50 -11.71 -11.69
C ASP A 139 -12.91 -11.17 -11.46
N LEU A 140 -13.35 -11.16 -10.19
CA LEU A 140 -14.68 -10.66 -9.84
C LEU A 140 -14.82 -9.15 -10.11
N ASP A 141 -13.78 -8.36 -9.80
CA ASP A 141 -13.70 -6.94 -10.13
C ASP A 141 -12.28 -6.61 -10.62
N PRO A 142 -11.97 -6.79 -11.94
CA PRO A 142 -10.63 -6.59 -12.49
C PRO A 142 -10.06 -5.18 -12.23
N LYS A 143 -10.94 -4.19 -12.00
CA LYS A 143 -10.54 -2.80 -11.74
C LYS A 143 -10.08 -2.62 -10.29
N ALA A 144 -10.77 -3.25 -9.35
CA ALA A 144 -10.38 -3.29 -7.96
C ALA A 144 -9.08 -4.08 -7.80
N GLU A 145 -8.97 -5.25 -8.43
CA GLU A 145 -7.75 -6.08 -8.46
C GLU A 145 -6.54 -5.29 -8.97
N PHE A 146 -6.67 -4.68 -10.15
CA PHE A 146 -5.57 -3.90 -10.75
C PHE A 146 -5.19 -2.70 -9.87
N SER A 147 -6.17 -2.10 -9.19
CA SER A 147 -5.91 -1.00 -8.26
C SER A 147 -5.17 -1.47 -7.02
N ALA A 148 -5.61 -2.59 -6.44
CA ALA A 148 -4.99 -3.19 -5.28
C ALA A 148 -3.54 -3.54 -5.56
N TRP A 149 -3.27 -4.27 -6.66
CA TRP A 149 -1.92 -4.61 -7.08
C TRP A 149 -1.03 -3.40 -7.30
N ALA A 150 -1.50 -2.39 -8.05
CA ALA A 150 -0.71 -1.18 -8.29
C ALA A 150 -0.39 -0.44 -6.98
N ASP A 151 -1.34 -0.39 -6.04
CA ASP A 151 -1.17 0.29 -4.76
C ASP A 151 -0.26 -0.51 -3.80
N ILE A 152 -0.41 -1.84 -3.72
CA ILE A 152 0.45 -2.77 -2.97
C ILE A 152 1.91 -2.64 -3.43
N LEU A 153 2.12 -2.62 -4.74
CA LEU A 153 3.43 -2.47 -5.36
C LEU A 153 3.94 -1.02 -5.33
N GLY A 154 3.16 -0.07 -4.78
CA GLY A 154 3.53 1.34 -4.69
C GLY A 154 3.77 2.01 -6.06
N VAL A 155 3.16 1.49 -7.13
CA VAL A 155 3.39 1.94 -8.50
C VAL A 155 2.41 3.05 -8.86
N PRO A 156 2.88 4.29 -9.10
CA PRO A 156 1.97 5.38 -9.43
C PRO A 156 1.44 5.25 -10.86
N THR A 157 0.23 5.75 -11.09
CA THR A 157 -0.43 5.80 -12.42
C THR A 157 0.47 6.35 -13.53
N SER A 158 1.30 7.35 -13.22
CA SER A 158 2.23 7.94 -14.19
C SER A 158 3.32 6.98 -14.64
N GLU A 159 3.77 6.08 -13.76
CA GLU A 159 4.79 5.08 -14.07
C GLU A 159 4.22 3.99 -14.98
N ILE A 160 3.04 3.48 -14.65
CA ILE A 160 2.31 2.52 -15.51
C ILE A 160 2.10 3.12 -16.90
N ALA A 161 1.60 4.37 -16.95
CA ALA A 161 1.34 5.03 -18.22
C ALA A 161 2.62 5.23 -19.05
N MET A 162 3.72 5.62 -18.41
CA MET A 162 5.01 5.79 -19.07
C MET A 162 5.57 4.45 -19.55
N GLY A 163 5.50 3.40 -18.72
CA GLY A 163 6.00 2.06 -19.04
C GLY A 163 5.28 1.43 -20.24
N LEU A 164 3.98 1.67 -20.36
CA LEU A 164 3.15 1.18 -21.46
C LEU A 164 3.11 2.14 -22.67
N GLY A 165 3.71 3.33 -22.58
CA GLY A 165 3.66 4.33 -23.64
C GLY A 165 2.25 4.90 -23.90
N ILE A 166 1.39 4.94 -22.87
CA ILE A 166 0.00 5.40 -22.95
C ILE A 166 -0.22 6.67 -22.12
N THR A 167 -1.44 7.20 -22.15
CA THR A 167 -1.80 8.35 -21.32
C THR A 167 -2.14 7.94 -19.90
N GLY A 168 -1.80 8.78 -18.92
CA GLY A 168 -2.26 8.59 -17.53
C GLY A 168 -3.79 8.62 -17.38
N ARG A 169 -4.54 9.14 -18.36
CA ARG A 169 -6.01 9.06 -18.35
C ARG A 169 -6.49 7.64 -18.54
N SER A 170 -5.88 6.87 -19.44
CA SER A 170 -6.23 5.47 -19.70
C SER A 170 -6.11 4.64 -18.42
N VAL A 171 -4.98 4.74 -17.72
CA VAL A 171 -4.74 4.03 -16.46
C VAL A 171 -5.76 4.46 -15.38
N LYS A 172 -6.11 5.76 -15.30
CA LYS A 172 -7.15 6.23 -14.38
C LYS A 172 -8.53 5.67 -14.70
N ASP A 173 -8.86 5.48 -15.98
CA ASP A 173 -10.14 4.91 -16.38
C ASP A 173 -10.18 3.39 -16.07
N TRP A 174 -9.06 2.69 -16.16
CA TRP A 174 -8.94 1.30 -15.70
C TRP A 174 -9.23 1.16 -14.21
N LYS A 175 -8.69 2.05 -13.37
CA LYS A 175 -8.95 2.12 -11.91
C LYS A 175 -10.29 2.80 -11.52
N ASN A 176 -11.20 3.05 -12.46
CA ASN A 176 -12.45 3.75 -12.17
C ASN A 176 -13.66 2.80 -12.26
N PRO A 177 -14.36 2.50 -11.15
CA PRO A 177 -15.54 1.63 -11.17
C PRO A 177 -16.73 2.24 -11.91
N LYS A 178 -16.73 3.54 -12.22
CA LYS A 178 -17.76 4.21 -13.02
C LYS A 178 -17.50 4.10 -14.53
N ARG A 179 -16.43 3.44 -14.94
CA ARG A 179 -15.99 3.26 -16.34
C ARG A 179 -15.96 1.77 -16.70
N ASP A 180 -17.12 1.12 -16.61
CA ASP A 180 -17.23 -0.34 -16.63
C ASP A 180 -16.56 -1.00 -17.85
N THR A 181 -16.64 -0.39 -19.03
CA THR A 181 -16.08 -0.99 -20.26
C THR A 181 -14.57 -0.79 -20.44
N MET A 182 -13.93 0.05 -19.62
CA MET A 182 -12.49 0.34 -19.74
C MET A 182 -11.71 -0.52 -18.77
N LEU A 183 -11.32 -1.72 -19.19
CA LEU A 183 -10.55 -2.66 -18.38
C LEU A 183 -9.03 -2.50 -18.60
N PRO A 184 -8.20 -2.81 -17.59
CA PRO A 184 -6.76 -2.97 -17.79
C PRO A 184 -6.50 -3.98 -18.93
N VAL A 185 -5.50 -3.69 -19.76
CA VAL A 185 -5.05 -4.60 -20.82
C VAL A 185 -4.02 -5.59 -20.27
N ASP A 186 -3.83 -6.72 -20.95
CA ASP A 186 -2.89 -7.78 -20.54
C ASP A 186 -1.48 -7.23 -20.26
N GLU A 187 -0.97 -6.33 -21.12
CA GLU A 187 0.35 -5.74 -20.92
C GLU A 187 0.47 -4.90 -19.63
N ALA A 188 -0.65 -4.41 -19.10
CA ALA A 188 -0.66 -3.70 -17.82
C ALA A 188 -0.50 -4.65 -16.64
N TRP A 189 -1.02 -5.88 -16.75
CA TRP A 189 -0.80 -6.94 -15.76
C TRP A 189 0.64 -7.44 -15.81
N ASP A 190 1.14 -7.76 -17.01
CA ASP A 190 2.55 -8.12 -17.24
C ASP A 190 3.50 -7.07 -16.65
N PHE A 191 3.17 -5.78 -16.82
CA PHE A 191 3.96 -4.69 -16.26
C PHE A 191 4.00 -4.69 -14.72
N LEU A 192 2.90 -5.01 -14.05
CA LEU A 192 2.85 -5.09 -12.59
C LEU A 192 3.57 -6.34 -12.08
N GLU A 193 3.44 -7.48 -12.77
CA GLU A 193 4.16 -8.72 -12.48
C GLU A 193 5.69 -8.51 -12.60
N ASP A 194 6.16 -7.95 -13.71
CA ASP A 194 7.58 -7.60 -13.91
C ASP A 194 8.09 -6.66 -12.79
N TYR A 195 7.23 -5.76 -12.31
CA TYR A 195 7.57 -4.84 -11.24
C TYR A 195 7.65 -5.56 -9.88
N ALA A 196 6.72 -6.48 -9.62
CA ALA A 196 6.73 -7.33 -8.43
C ALA A 196 7.99 -8.19 -8.36
N ASP A 197 8.35 -8.86 -9.46
CA ASP A 197 9.57 -9.67 -9.59
C ASP A 197 10.83 -8.83 -9.30
N ALA A 198 10.88 -7.60 -9.83
CA ALA A 198 12.01 -6.71 -9.58
C ALA A 198 12.13 -6.28 -8.11
N ILE A 199 11.01 -6.04 -7.43
CA ILE A 199 10.98 -5.77 -5.98
C ILE A 199 11.41 -7.01 -5.21
N GLU A 200 10.91 -8.19 -5.55
CA GLU A 200 11.23 -9.43 -4.83
C GLU A 200 12.71 -9.77 -4.95
N TYR A 201 13.25 -9.74 -6.17
CA TYR A 201 14.67 -9.96 -6.42
C TYR A 201 15.53 -9.00 -5.58
N ARG A 202 15.18 -7.71 -5.59
CA ARG A 202 15.93 -6.72 -4.81
C ARG A 202 15.77 -6.90 -3.30
N THR A 203 14.59 -7.31 -2.84
CA THR A 203 14.31 -7.64 -1.44
C THR A 203 15.20 -8.78 -0.98
N ALA A 204 15.36 -9.83 -1.79
CA ALA A 204 16.25 -10.96 -1.49
C ALA A 204 17.72 -10.52 -1.36
N GLU A 205 18.22 -9.68 -2.28
CA GLU A 205 19.58 -9.12 -2.19
C GLU A 205 19.80 -8.32 -0.89
N LEU A 206 18.81 -7.53 -0.46
CA LEU A 206 18.88 -6.76 0.78
C LEU A 206 18.82 -7.66 2.03
N LEU A 207 18.03 -8.73 2.00
CA LEU A 207 17.98 -9.73 3.07
C LEU A 207 19.28 -10.53 3.21
N GLU A 208 19.99 -10.76 2.11
CA GLU A 208 21.30 -11.43 2.13
C GLU A 208 22.41 -10.49 2.63
N SER A 209 22.48 -9.29 2.05
CA SER A 209 23.53 -8.31 2.40
C SER A 209 23.34 -7.63 3.75
N LYS A 210 22.10 -7.57 4.26
CA LYS A 210 21.70 -6.97 5.55
C LYS A 210 22.39 -5.63 5.83
N PRO A 211 22.25 -4.64 4.94
CA PRO A 211 22.87 -3.34 5.16
C PRO A 211 22.33 -2.71 6.44
N ASN A 212 23.21 -2.06 7.20
CA ASN A 212 22.84 -1.32 8.40
C ASN A 212 23.55 0.05 8.36
N PRO A 213 22.80 1.15 8.13
CA PRO A 213 21.34 1.24 7.99
C PRO A 213 20.81 0.74 6.62
N MET A 214 19.53 0.39 6.55
CA MET A 214 18.83 0.12 5.28
C MET A 214 18.73 1.39 4.44
N PRO A 215 18.98 1.31 3.11
CA PRO A 215 18.83 2.45 2.23
C PRO A 215 17.37 2.87 2.12
N TYR A 216 17.09 4.17 2.19
CA TYR A 216 15.74 4.71 2.12
C TYR A 216 15.71 6.01 1.32
N HIS A 217 14.72 6.15 0.44
CA HIS A 217 14.46 7.39 -0.29
C HIS A 217 13.17 8.03 0.23
N PRO A 218 13.17 9.32 0.63
CA PRO A 218 11.97 9.95 1.15
C PRO A 218 10.87 10.00 0.08
N MET A 219 9.74 9.36 0.38
CA MET A 219 8.59 9.28 -0.54
C MET A 219 7.96 10.65 -0.83
N THR A 220 8.25 11.67 -0.02
CA THR A 220 7.89 13.07 -0.32
C THR A 220 8.52 13.60 -1.62
N ARG A 221 9.51 12.89 -2.18
CA ARG A 221 10.17 13.17 -3.48
C ARG A 221 9.82 12.15 -4.57
N LEU A 222 8.76 11.35 -4.41
CA LEU A 222 8.36 10.29 -5.35
C LEU A 222 8.34 10.70 -6.84
N GLY A 223 7.96 11.94 -7.13
CA GLY A 223 7.91 12.49 -8.48
C GLY A 223 9.28 12.73 -9.14
N THR A 224 10.37 12.71 -8.37
CA THR A 224 11.75 12.89 -8.87
C THR A 224 12.57 11.61 -8.83
N LEU A 225 12.08 10.57 -8.14
CA LEU A 225 12.76 9.28 -8.11
C LEU A 225 12.68 8.58 -9.48
N SER A 226 13.77 7.96 -9.88
CA SER A 226 13.82 6.99 -10.98
C SER A 226 13.08 5.70 -10.61
N LYS A 227 12.73 4.88 -11.62
CA LYS A 227 12.15 3.54 -11.40
C LYS A 227 13.02 2.70 -10.45
N ARG A 228 14.35 2.76 -10.58
CA ARG A 228 15.27 1.98 -9.76
C ARG A 228 15.23 2.40 -8.29
N GLU A 229 15.27 3.70 -8.01
CA GLU A 229 15.21 4.22 -6.62
C GLU A 229 13.88 3.84 -5.94
N ARG A 230 12.76 3.81 -6.68
CA ARG A 230 11.48 3.34 -6.13
C ARG A 230 11.49 1.86 -5.79
N ILE A 231 12.02 1.02 -6.69
CA ILE A 231 12.19 -0.42 -6.44
C ILE A 231 13.09 -0.64 -5.23
N ASP A 232 14.22 0.07 -5.15
CA ASP A 232 15.13 -0.03 -4.00
C ASP A 232 14.45 0.37 -2.68
N ASN A 233 13.61 1.42 -2.70
CA ASN A 233 12.89 1.87 -1.50
C ASN A 233 11.82 0.86 -1.04
N LEU A 234 11.01 0.36 -1.98
CA LEU A 234 9.97 -0.65 -1.70
C LEU A 234 10.60 -1.95 -1.21
N ALA A 235 11.69 -2.38 -1.84
CA ALA A 235 12.44 -3.56 -1.41
C ALA A 235 13.07 -3.39 -0.02
N ALA A 236 13.55 -2.20 0.34
CA ALA A 236 14.06 -1.92 1.68
C ALA A 236 12.95 -2.00 2.73
N LEU A 237 11.77 -1.46 2.45
CA LEU A 237 10.60 -1.58 3.33
C LEU A 237 10.18 -3.05 3.47
N ALA A 238 10.05 -3.80 2.36
CA ALA A 238 9.70 -5.22 2.37
C ALA A 238 10.74 -6.08 3.13
N ALA A 239 12.03 -5.85 2.90
CA ALA A 239 13.11 -6.53 3.62
C ALA A 239 13.06 -6.22 5.12
N SER A 240 12.78 -4.96 5.49
CA SER A 240 12.66 -4.58 6.89
C SER A 240 11.52 -5.32 7.60
N LYS A 241 10.34 -5.44 6.97
CA LYS A 241 9.20 -6.18 7.51
C LYS A 241 9.56 -7.64 7.76
N ARG A 242 10.23 -8.29 6.80
CA ARG A 242 10.68 -9.68 6.92
C ARG A 242 11.74 -9.86 8.02
N LEU A 243 12.66 -8.91 8.18
CA LEU A 243 13.67 -8.95 9.25
C LEU A 243 13.06 -8.74 10.64
N MET A 244 12.05 -7.86 10.76
CA MET A 244 11.39 -7.54 12.03
C MET A 244 10.28 -8.54 12.40
N ALA A 245 10.04 -9.58 11.60
CA ALA A 245 8.97 -10.56 11.83
C ALA A 245 9.10 -11.33 13.16
N ASP A 246 10.31 -11.40 13.73
CA ASP A 246 10.56 -12.02 15.03
C ASP A 246 10.20 -11.12 16.24
N GLY A 247 9.79 -9.87 15.99
CA GLY A 247 9.43 -8.86 16.98
C GLY A 247 10.58 -8.39 17.89
N LYS A 248 11.81 -8.82 17.61
CA LYS A 248 13.01 -8.52 18.42
C LYS A 248 14.05 -7.74 17.66
N THR A 249 14.10 -7.93 16.35
CA THR A 249 15.02 -7.24 15.45
C THR A 249 14.54 -5.83 15.19
N VAL A 250 15.43 -4.86 15.35
CA VAL A 250 15.18 -3.45 14.98
C VAL A 250 15.99 -3.15 13.72
N VAL A 251 15.34 -2.54 12.73
CA VAL A 251 15.98 -2.11 11.47
C VAL A 251 16.06 -0.60 11.45
N ASP A 252 17.27 -0.07 11.36
CA ASP A 252 17.51 1.36 11.14
C ASP A 252 17.46 1.68 9.64
N PHE A 253 16.92 2.84 9.30
CA PHE A 253 16.93 3.38 7.93
C PHE A 253 17.79 4.64 7.86
N ALA A 254 18.37 4.89 6.69
CA ALA A 254 19.04 6.15 6.39
C ALA A 254 18.68 6.64 5.00
N TYR A 255 18.52 7.96 4.90
CA TYR A 255 18.35 8.64 3.63
C TYR A 255 19.57 8.43 2.73
N VAL A 256 19.31 8.00 1.48
CA VAL A 256 20.31 7.83 0.40
C VAL A 256 20.09 8.86 -0.69
#